data_AF-A0A1G2XUT6-F1
#
_entry.id   AF-A0A1G2XUT6-F1
#
_cell.length_a   1.000
_cell.length_b   1.000
_cell.length_c   1.000
_cell.angle_alpha   90.00
_cell.angle_beta   90.00
_cell.angle_gamma   90.00
#
_symmetry.space_group_name_H-M   'P 1'
#
loop_
_entity.id
_entity.type
_entity.pdbx_description
1 polymer ?
#
loop_
_entity_poly.entity_id
_entity_poly.type
_entity_poly.pdbx_seq_one_letter_code
_entity_poly.pdbx_strand_id
1 'polypeptide(L)'
;MFSATRLRSFISLLIITPIGFASKFYAGPGAWWFNNYAGGIFYEIFWCFVVILFLPYASAFWVACSILGITCFLEFLQLWNPSFLESVRSTFIGSTLIGTTFIWWDFPHYVIGCFAGWLMIKSGIKNKDKKKTGNG
;
A
#
# COMPACT_ATOMS: atom_id res chain seq x y z
N MET A 1 15.03 19.40 -8.77
CA MET A 1 15.37 18.19 -9.56
C MET A 1 14.76 16.98 -8.85
N PHE A 2 13.62 16.45 -9.30
CA PHE A 2 13.01 15.27 -8.65
C PHE A 2 13.98 14.09 -8.79
N SER A 3 14.32 13.42 -7.68
CA SER A 3 15.18 12.24 -7.77
C SER A 3 14.47 11.18 -8.62
N ALA A 4 15.22 10.44 -9.44
CA ALA A 4 14.64 9.37 -10.28
C ALA A 4 13.82 8.33 -9.48
N THR A 5 14.08 8.20 -8.18
CA THR A 5 13.32 7.37 -7.25
C THR A 5 11.93 7.96 -7.01
N ARG A 6 11.83 9.27 -6.76
CA ARG A 6 10.56 9.97 -6.58
C ARG A 6 9.69 9.92 -7.83
N LEU A 7 10.27 10.11 -9.01
CA LEU A 7 9.53 10.02 -10.27
C LEU A 7 8.95 8.63 -10.49
N ARG A 8 9.73 7.57 -10.22
CA ARG A 8 9.24 6.19 -10.31
C ARG A 8 8.12 5.91 -9.32
N SER A 9 8.27 6.31 -8.06
CA SER A 9 7.20 6.17 -7.07
C SER A 9 5.94 6.90 -7.50
N PHE A 10 6.07 8.11 -8.05
CA PHE A 10 4.93 8.86 -8.55
C PHE A 10 4.23 8.15 -9.72
N ILE A 11 4.97 7.63 -10.70
CA ILE A 11 4.42 6.85 -11.80
C ILE A 11 3.75 5.57 -11.28
N SER A 12 4.38 4.85 -10.35
CA SER A 12 3.82 3.65 -9.73
C SER A 12 2.49 3.95 -9.03
N LEU A 13 2.40 5.06 -8.28
CA LEU A 13 1.15 5.50 -7.64
C LEU A 13 0.06 5.78 -8.69
N LEU A 14 0.41 6.47 -9.78
CA LEU A 14 -0.51 6.80 -10.86
C LEU A 14 -1.06 5.55 -11.57
N ILE A 15 -0.33 4.43 -11.55
CA ILE A 15 -0.77 3.15 -12.09
C ILE A 15 -1.55 2.33 -11.05
N ILE A 16 -1.08 2.26 -9.81
CA ILE A 16 -1.68 1.44 -8.75
C ILE A 16 -3.05 1.97 -8.34
N THR A 17 -3.24 3.29 -8.27
CA THR A 17 -4.52 3.88 -7.89
C THR A 17 -5.67 3.47 -8.82
N PRO A 18 -5.61 3.68 -10.16
CA PRO A 18 -6.68 3.25 -11.04
C PRO A 18 -6.83 1.72 -11.09
N ILE A 19 -5.76 0.95 -10.92
CA ILE A 19 -5.84 -0.52 -10.86
C ILE A 19 -6.58 -0.97 -9.60
N GLY A 20 -6.32 -0.36 -8.44
CA GLY A 20 -7.03 -0.66 -7.19
C GLY A 20 -8.50 -0.24 -7.21
N PHE A 21 -8.86 0.78 -7.97
CA PHE A 21 -10.28 1.09 -8.22
C PHE A 21 -10.88 0.11 -9.23
N ALA A 22 -10.18 -0.21 -10.31
CA ALA A 22 -10.63 -1.17 -11.33
C ALA A 22 -10.80 -2.59 -10.76
N SER A 23 -10.04 -2.96 -9.72
CA SER A 23 -10.20 -4.26 -9.06
C SER A 23 -11.55 -4.43 -8.39
N LYS A 24 -12.29 -3.33 -8.10
CA LYS A 24 -13.67 -3.37 -7.59
C LYS A 24 -14.74 -3.55 -8.67
N PHE A 25 -14.37 -3.44 -9.95
CA PHE A 25 -15.28 -3.61 -11.09
C PHE A 25 -15.03 -4.95 -11.82
N TYR A 26 -14.18 -5.81 -11.27
CA TYR A 26 -13.84 -7.07 -11.91
C TYR A 26 -14.95 -8.11 -11.68
N ALA A 27 -15.64 -8.51 -12.76
CA ALA A 27 -16.74 -9.49 -12.71
C ALA A 27 -16.36 -10.91 -13.19
N GLY A 28 -15.06 -11.20 -13.36
CA GLY A 28 -14.59 -12.49 -13.87
C GLY A 28 -14.52 -13.61 -12.81
N PRO A 29 -13.98 -14.79 -13.17
CA PRO A 29 -13.76 -15.88 -12.21
C PRO A 29 -12.87 -15.42 -11.05
N GLY A 30 -13.29 -15.68 -9.80
CA GLY A 30 -12.57 -15.19 -8.62
C GLY A 30 -12.87 -13.73 -8.25
N ALA A 31 -13.85 -13.09 -8.89
CA ALA A 31 -14.33 -11.74 -8.55
C ALA A 31 -14.63 -11.57 -7.07
N TRP A 32 -15.21 -12.56 -6.40
CA TRP A 32 -15.49 -12.46 -4.95
C TRP A 32 -14.20 -12.26 -4.14
N TRP A 33 -13.08 -12.86 -4.53
CA TRP A 33 -11.81 -12.69 -3.84
C TRP A 33 -11.13 -11.39 -4.29
N PHE A 34 -11.12 -11.12 -5.59
CA PHE A 34 -10.44 -9.95 -6.15
C PHE A 34 -11.08 -8.63 -5.72
N ASN A 35 -12.41 -8.53 -5.72
CA ASN A 35 -13.11 -7.32 -5.31
C ASN A 35 -12.96 -7.03 -3.81
N ASN A 36 -12.81 -8.06 -2.98
CA ASN A 36 -12.73 -7.90 -1.52
C ASN A 36 -11.28 -7.72 -1.04
N TYR A 37 -10.32 -8.50 -1.56
CA TYR A 37 -8.97 -8.56 -1.00
C TYR A 37 -7.90 -7.86 -1.84
N ALA A 38 -8.08 -7.73 -3.16
CA ALA A 38 -7.08 -7.07 -4.00
C ALA A 38 -6.91 -5.59 -3.63
N GLY A 39 -8.00 -4.95 -3.18
CA GLY A 39 -7.96 -3.58 -2.68
C GLY A 39 -6.98 -3.41 -1.51
N GLY A 40 -6.96 -4.33 -0.56
CA GLY A 40 -6.02 -4.32 0.58
C GLY A 40 -4.57 -4.46 0.13
N ILE A 41 -4.28 -5.37 -0.82
CA ILE A 41 -2.93 -5.52 -1.39
C ILE A 41 -2.48 -4.22 -2.05
N PHE A 42 -3.32 -3.62 -2.90
CA PHE A 42 -2.98 -2.37 -3.59
C PHE A 42 -2.84 -1.19 -2.62
N TYR A 43 -3.62 -1.17 -1.54
CA TYR A 43 -3.54 -0.17 -0.48
C TYR A 43 -2.18 -0.18 0.22
N GLU A 44 -1.67 -1.36 0.60
CA GLU A 44 -0.35 -1.47 1.23
C GLU A 44 0.77 -1.03 0.29
N ILE A 45 0.70 -1.46 -0.98
CA ILE A 45 1.68 -1.09 -2.00
C ILE A 45 1.65 0.43 -2.19
N PHE A 46 0.45 1.02 -2.29
CA PHE A 46 0.26 2.47 -2.40
C PHE A 46 0.96 3.20 -1.26
N TRP A 47 0.71 2.84 -0.01
CA TRP A 47 1.33 3.51 1.14
C TRP A 47 2.84 3.33 1.20
N CYS A 48 3.36 2.16 0.83
CA CYS A 48 4.81 1.95 0.70
C CYS A 48 5.43 2.94 -0.30
N PHE A 49 4.79 3.15 -1.45
CA PHE A 49 5.27 4.10 -2.46
C PHE A 49 5.11 5.56 -2.04
N VAL A 50 4.04 5.91 -1.33
CA VAL A 50 3.85 7.24 -0.74
C VAL A 50 5.00 7.56 0.22
N VAL A 51 5.33 6.65 1.15
CA VAL A 51 6.43 6.88 2.10
C VAL A 51 7.76 7.06 1.37
N ILE A 52 8.06 6.25 0.35
CA ILE A 52 9.29 6.40 -0.45
C ILE A 52 9.29 7.69 -1.29
N LEU A 53 8.13 8.17 -1.72
CA LEU A 53 8.01 9.45 -2.44
C LEU A 53 8.51 10.61 -1.57
N PHE A 54 8.10 10.64 -0.30
CA PHE A 54 8.55 11.65 0.67
C PHE A 54 9.97 11.38 1.17
N LEU A 55 10.27 10.13 1.53
CA LEU A 55 11.52 9.65 2.11
C LEU A 55 12.24 8.66 1.15
N PRO A 56 12.86 9.13 0.06
CA PRO A 56 13.46 8.27 -0.97
C PRO A 56 14.70 7.51 -0.50
N TYR A 57 15.23 7.83 0.68
CA TYR A 57 16.38 7.18 1.30
C TYR A 57 15.99 6.21 2.42
N ALA A 58 14.70 6.10 2.73
CA ALA A 58 14.24 5.14 3.73
C ALA A 58 14.49 3.71 3.26
N SER A 59 14.85 2.84 4.20
CA SER A 59 14.98 1.41 3.91
C SER A 59 13.62 0.84 3.53
N ALA A 60 13.54 0.24 2.33
CA ALA A 60 12.32 -0.37 1.83
C ALA A 60 11.74 -1.41 2.81
N PHE A 61 12.61 -2.13 3.53
CA PHE A 61 12.19 -3.13 4.51
C PHE A 61 11.49 -2.47 5.69
N TRP A 62 12.09 -1.41 6.26
CA TRP A 62 11.49 -0.67 7.36
C TRP A 62 10.19 0.01 6.94
N VAL A 63 10.11 0.56 5.73
CA VAL A 63 8.85 1.11 5.19
C VAL A 63 7.76 0.05 5.16
N ALA A 64 8.02 -1.12 4.56
CA ALA A 64 7.04 -2.19 4.49
C ALA A 64 6.62 -2.70 5.89
N CYS A 65 7.56 -2.86 6.82
CA CYS A 65 7.25 -3.26 8.20
C CYS A 65 6.43 -2.20 8.94
N SER A 66 6.75 -0.91 8.78
CA SER A 66 5.99 0.18 9.39
C SER A 66 4.57 0.25 8.85
N ILE A 67 4.41 0.12 7.53
CA ILE A 67 3.11 0.15 6.87
C ILE A 67 2.26 -1.06 7.31
N LEU A 68 2.82 -2.27 7.30
CA LEU A 68 2.16 -3.46 7.83
C LEU A 68 1.75 -3.30 9.31
N GLY A 69 2.63 -2.75 10.14
CA GLY A 69 2.36 -2.52 11.56
C GLY A 69 1.23 -1.51 11.77
N ILE A 70 1.21 -0.42 10.98
CA ILE A 70 0.15 0.59 11.03
C ILE A 70 -1.17 -0.02 10.57
N THR A 71 -1.21 -0.80 9.49
CA THR A 71 -2.46 -1.40 9.01
C THR A 71 -2.99 -2.47 9.95
N CYS A 72 -2.12 -3.30 10.53
CA CYS A 72 -2.50 -4.20 11.61
C CYS A 72 -3.09 -3.43 12.80
N PHE A 73 -2.47 -2.31 13.20
CA PHE A 73 -2.98 -1.49 14.30
C PHE A 73 -4.34 -0.86 13.98
N LEU A 74 -4.53 -0.35 12.76
CA LEU A 74 -5.81 0.19 12.29
C LEU A 74 -6.90 -0.90 12.27
N GLU A 75 -6.56 -2.12 11.88
CA GLU A 75 -7.45 -3.27 11.90
C GLU A 75 -7.90 -3.58 13.35
N PHE A 76 -6.97 -3.64 14.30
CA PHE A 76 -7.32 -3.77 15.72
C PHE A 76 -8.14 -2.58 16.25
N LEU A 77 -7.91 -1.37 15.73
CA LEU A 77 -8.68 -0.18 16.08
C LEU A 77 -10.15 -0.29 15.65
N GLN A 78 -10.50 -1.20 14.72
CA GLN A 78 -11.90 -1.48 14.36
C GLN A 78 -12.66 -2.28 15.41
N LEU A 79 -11.96 -3.01 16.28
CA LEU A 79 -12.60 -3.63 17.45
C LEU A 79 -12.99 -2.60 18.51
N TRP A 80 -12.45 -1.38 18.43
CA TRP A 80 -12.75 -0.28 19.35
C TRP A 80 -13.64 0.77 18.67
N ASN A 81 -14.88 0.92 19.16
CA ASN A 81 -15.91 1.78 18.55
C ASN A 81 -16.38 2.94 19.46
N PRO A 82 -15.51 3.89 19.83
CA PRO A 82 -15.92 5.12 20.48
C PRO A 82 -16.63 6.06 19.48
N SER A 83 -17.54 6.89 19.97
CA SER A 83 -18.36 7.82 19.17
C SER A 83 -17.56 8.79 18.29
N PHE A 84 -16.34 9.15 18.71
CA PHE A 84 -15.41 9.92 17.88
C PHE A 84 -14.91 9.14 16.65
N LEU A 85 -14.52 7.87 16.80
CA LEU A 85 -14.04 7.05 15.67
C LEU A 85 -15.17 6.75 14.69
N GLU A 86 -16.39 6.54 15.19
CA GLU A 86 -17.57 6.38 14.33
C GLU A 86 -17.85 7.64 13.51
N SER A 87 -17.66 8.84 14.08
CA SER A 87 -17.81 10.11 13.35
C SER A 87 -16.76 10.28 12.25
N VAL A 88 -15.54 9.74 12.44
CA VAL A 88 -14.51 9.73 11.40
C VAL A 88 -14.85 8.69 10.33
N ARG A 89 -15.25 7.48 10.71
CA ARG A 89 -15.66 6.40 9.80
C ARG A 89 -16.92 6.71 9.00
N SER A 90 -17.81 7.57 9.49
CA SER A 90 -18.97 8.00 8.72
C SER A 90 -18.61 8.84 7.50
N THR A 91 -17.37 9.32 7.40
CA THR A 91 -16.86 9.99 6.19
C THR A 91 -16.27 8.97 5.22
N PHE A 92 -16.46 9.20 3.92
CA PHE A 92 -15.90 8.34 2.87
C PHE A 92 -14.37 8.16 2.97
N ILE A 93 -13.67 9.22 3.37
CA ILE A 93 -12.21 9.18 3.55
C ILE A 93 -11.85 8.35 4.78
N GLY A 94 -12.54 8.56 5.91
CA GLY A 94 -12.29 7.82 7.14
C GLY A 94 -12.61 6.34 7.03
N SER A 95 -13.74 5.97 6.41
CA SER A 95 -14.08 4.56 6.16
C SER A 95 -13.05 3.87 5.26
N THR A 96 -12.49 4.58 4.28
CA THR A 96 -11.51 4.02 3.34
C THR A 96 -10.11 3.89 3.96
N LEU A 97 -9.74 4.80 4.88
CA LEU A 97 -8.41 4.79 5.51
C LEU A 97 -8.33 3.91 6.77
N ILE A 98 -9.36 3.96 7.61
CA ILE A 98 -9.39 3.25 8.90
C ILE A 98 -10.02 1.86 8.74
N GLY A 99 -10.91 1.70 7.76
CA GLY A 99 -11.78 0.55 7.63
C GLY A 99 -12.92 0.57 8.66
N THR A 100 -13.94 -0.24 8.38
CA THR A 100 -15.19 -0.27 9.15
C THR A 100 -15.43 -1.60 9.86
N THR A 101 -14.74 -2.67 9.45
CA THR A 101 -15.06 -4.04 9.87
C THR A 101 -13.79 -4.86 9.94
N PHE A 102 -13.58 -5.49 11.10
CA PHE A 102 -12.42 -6.34 11.34
C PHE A 102 -12.52 -7.65 10.55
N ILE A 103 -11.55 -7.92 9.69
CA ILE A 103 -11.46 -9.13 8.86
C ILE A 103 -10.09 -9.78 9.03
N TRP A 104 -10.06 -10.92 9.72
CA TRP A 104 -8.81 -11.67 9.93
C TRP A 104 -8.12 -12.11 8.63
N TRP A 105 -8.90 -12.32 7.57
CA TRP A 105 -8.36 -12.69 6.27
C TRP A 105 -7.56 -11.58 5.61
N ASP A 106 -7.65 -10.33 6.06
CA ASP A 106 -6.90 -9.23 5.46
C ASP A 106 -5.42 -9.26 5.83
N PHE A 107 -5.05 -9.82 6.99
CA PHE A 107 -3.65 -9.90 7.42
C PHE A 107 -2.71 -10.59 6.40
N PRO A 108 -3.02 -11.80 5.88
CA PRO A 108 -2.24 -12.40 4.79
C PRO A 108 -2.10 -11.49 3.56
N HIS A 109 -3.17 -10.79 3.19
CA HIS A 109 -3.16 -9.89 2.03
C HIS A 109 -2.31 -8.65 2.29
N TYR A 110 -2.33 -8.12 3.52
CA TYR A 110 -1.48 -7.02 3.94
C TYR A 110 0.00 -7.41 3.88
N VAL A 111 0.34 -8.62 4.34
CA VAL A 111 1.71 -9.17 4.23
C VAL A 111 2.13 -9.28 2.76
N ILE A 112 1.25 -9.80 1.89
CA ILE A 112 1.52 -9.91 0.45
C ILE A 112 1.73 -8.53 -0.19
N GLY A 113 0.88 -7.55 0.13
CA GLY A 113 0.99 -6.18 -0.38
C GLY A 113 2.29 -5.49 0.07
N CYS A 114 2.62 -5.57 1.36
CA CYS A 114 3.87 -5.05 1.88
C CYS A 114 5.10 -5.73 1.28
N PHE A 115 5.06 -7.05 1.12
CA PHE A 115 6.15 -7.81 0.48
C PHE A 115 6.33 -7.42 -0.99
N ALA A 116 5.23 -7.28 -1.74
CA ALA A 116 5.26 -6.81 -3.12
C ALA A 116 5.82 -5.38 -3.22
N GLY A 117 5.35 -4.47 -2.37
CA GLY A 117 5.86 -3.10 -2.29
C GLY A 117 7.36 -3.06 -2.00
N TRP A 118 7.82 -3.83 -1.01
CA TRP A 118 9.24 -3.98 -0.69
C TRP A 118 10.07 -4.47 -1.88
N LEU A 119 9.63 -5.53 -2.56
CA LEU A 119 10.32 -6.07 -3.73
C LEU A 119 10.41 -5.06 -4.87
N MET A 120 9.32 -4.34 -5.16
CA MET A 120 9.29 -3.31 -6.21
C MET A 120 10.26 -2.15 -5.91
N ILE A 121 10.22 -1.64 -4.67
CA ILE A 121 11.11 -0.56 -4.24
C ILE A 121 12.57 -1.03 -4.28
N LYS A 122 12.86 -2.21 -3.70
CA LYS A 122 14.22 -2.78 -3.65
C LYS A 122 14.79 -3.02 -5.06
N SER A 123 13.98 -3.57 -5.97
CA SER A 123 14.38 -3.80 -7.37
C SER A 123 14.62 -2.47 -8.10
N GLY A 124 13.78 -1.47 -7.85
CA GLY A 124 13.95 -0.12 -8.39
C GLY A 124 15.24 0.57 -7.92
N ILE A 125 15.64 0.37 -6.65
CA ILE A 125 16.87 0.90 -6.06
C ILE A 125 18.10 0.17 -6.64
N LYS A 126 18.12 -1.17 -6.64
CA LYS A 126 19.27 -1.98 -7.13
C LYS A 126 19.64 -1.68 -8.58
N ASN A 127 18.64 -1.38 -9.41
CA ASN A 127 18.85 -1.05 -10.82
C ASN A 127 19.62 0.26 -11.00
N LYS A 128 19.63 1.13 -9.99
CA LYS A 128 20.35 2.40 -9.99
C LYS A 128 21.83 2.23 -9.61
N ASP A 129 22.13 1.35 -8.66
CA ASP A 129 23.51 1.04 -8.27
C ASP A 129 24.26 0.41 -9.43
N LYS A 130 23.66 -0.57 -10.12
CA LYS A 130 24.26 -1.19 -11.32
C LYS A 130 24.49 -0.19 -12.47
N LYS A 131 23.57 0.77 -12.68
CA LYS A 131 23.71 1.78 -13.74
C LYS A 131 24.80 2.83 -13.42
N LYS A 132 25.14 3.03 -12.14
CA LYS A 132 26.27 3.87 -11.72
C LYS A 132 27.63 3.17 -11.90
N THR A 133 27.71 1.85 -11.73
CA THR A 133 28.97 1.09 -11.85
C THR A 133 29.29 0.62 -13.26
N GLY A 134 28.32 0.56 -14.18
CA GLY A 134 28.54 0.16 -15.59
C GLY A 134 28.86 1.30 -16.55
N ASN A 135 29.09 2.52 -16.03
CA ASN A 135 29.35 3.74 -16.81
C ASN A 135 30.63 4.45 -16.30
N GLY A 136 31.61 3.66 -15.87
CA GLY A 136 32.95 4.10 -15.47
C GLY A 136 33.98 3.75 -16.53
#